data_AF-A0A9P8QIJ7-F1
#
_entry.id   AF-A0A9P8QIJ7-F1
#
_cell.length_a   1.000
_cell.length_b   1.000
_cell.length_c   1.000
_cell.angle_alpha   90.00
_cell.angle_beta   90.00
_cell.angle_gamma   90.00
#
_symmetry.space_group_name_H-M   'P 1'
#
loop_
_entity.id
_entity.type
_entity.pdbx_description
1 polymer ?
#
loop_
_entity_poly.entity_id
_entity_poly.type
_entity_poly.pdbx_seq_one_letter_code
_entity_poly.pdbx_strand_id
1 'polypeptide(L)'
;MKNKFHVRVDCIFQEPMFNRKDIAFLEKMGFKVMNSPDANDLVDSTTFLFGVHLYRDVYAMSLKNNLPAIFVGTGWDVWSNTMSPYEFPEGDLDAIRKMDESYKKFAFPEESNSYIFYATSIYYRQPTVEQEEMDIDKGAVQANEELGDLMGQMHI
;
A
#
# COMPACT_ATOMS: atom_id res chain seq x y z
N MET A 1 -12.19 11.75 -28.25
CA MET A 1 -12.71 11.21 -26.98
C MET A 1 -11.53 10.62 -26.23
N LYS A 2 -11.27 11.02 -24.97
CA LYS A 2 -10.10 10.57 -24.22
C LYS A 2 -10.34 9.13 -23.74
N ASN A 3 -9.64 8.14 -24.30
CA ASN A 3 -9.55 6.82 -23.68
C ASN A 3 -8.81 6.99 -22.37
N LYS A 4 -9.53 6.88 -21.24
CA LYS A 4 -8.92 6.62 -19.95
C LYS A 4 -8.52 5.15 -19.95
N PHE A 5 -7.23 4.87 -20.01
CA PHE A 5 -6.70 3.56 -19.66
C PHE A 5 -7.21 3.21 -18.26
N HIS A 6 -7.98 2.13 -18.13
CA HIS A 6 -8.36 1.61 -16.82
C HIS A 6 -7.22 0.72 -16.36
N VAL A 7 -6.22 1.32 -15.71
CA VAL A 7 -5.20 0.54 -15.00
C VAL A 7 -5.93 -0.21 -13.88
N ARG A 8 -5.95 -1.54 -13.97
CA ARG A 8 -6.53 -2.38 -12.93
C ARG A 8 -5.52 -2.50 -11.79
N VAL A 9 -5.92 -2.08 -10.60
CA VAL A 9 -5.15 -2.27 -9.37
C VAL A 9 -5.64 -3.54 -8.69
N ASP A 10 -4.75 -4.50 -8.47
CA ASP A 10 -5.08 -5.71 -7.72
C ASP A 10 -5.22 -5.38 -6.23
N CYS A 11 -6.39 -5.65 -5.67
CA CYS A 11 -6.68 -5.42 -4.25
C CYS A 11 -6.70 -6.75 -3.49
N ILE A 12 -5.88 -6.83 -2.44
CA ILE A 12 -5.77 -7.98 -1.55
C ILE A 12 -6.25 -7.57 -0.16
N PHE A 13 -7.15 -8.37 0.41
CA PHE A 13 -7.66 -8.17 1.76
C PHE A 13 -7.19 -9.31 2.66
N GLN A 14 -6.83 -8.96 3.89
CA GLN A 14 -6.43 -9.92 4.93
C GLN A 14 -6.92 -9.39 6.28
N GLU A 15 -7.70 -10.19 7.00
CA GLU A 15 -8.19 -9.90 8.34
C GLU A 15 -8.43 -11.23 9.07
N PRO A 16 -7.77 -11.50 10.22
CA PRO A 16 -7.95 -12.74 10.97
C PRO A 16 -9.40 -13.05 11.36
N MET A 17 -10.23 -12.01 11.53
CA MET A 17 -11.62 -12.11 11.98
C MET A 17 -12.64 -12.29 10.84
N PHE A 18 -12.21 -12.28 9.57
CA PHE A 18 -13.14 -12.52 8.47
C PHE A 18 -13.78 -13.90 8.58
N ASN A 19 -15.11 -13.91 8.57
CA ASN A 19 -15.87 -15.13 8.47
C ASN A 19 -16.19 -15.46 7.00
N ARG A 20 -16.77 -16.64 6.74
CA ARG A 20 -17.09 -17.10 5.38
C ARG A 20 -17.94 -16.13 4.57
N LYS A 21 -18.83 -15.36 5.20
CA LYS A 21 -19.68 -14.39 4.51
C LYS A 21 -18.90 -13.16 4.07
N ASP A 22 -17.95 -12.70 4.89
CA ASP A 22 -17.10 -11.55 4.58
C ASP A 22 -16.21 -11.88 3.37
N ILE A 23 -15.58 -13.06 3.40
CA ILE A 23 -14.75 -13.57 2.31
C ILE A 23 -15.58 -13.67 1.02
N ALA A 24 -16.72 -14.35 1.07
CA ALA A 24 -17.58 -14.53 -0.11
C ALA A 24 -18.10 -13.19 -0.68
N PHE A 25 -18.33 -12.19 0.18
CA PHE A 25 -18.73 -10.86 -0.26
C PHE A 25 -17.60 -10.14 -1.01
N LEU A 26 -16.38 -10.15 -0.47
CA LEU A 26 -15.20 -9.55 -1.11
C LEU A 26 -14.84 -10.24 -2.42
N GLU A 27 -14.87 -11.57 -2.46
CA GLU A 27 -14.59 -12.36 -3.67
C GLU A 27 -15.64 -12.09 -4.76
N LYS A 28 -16.92 -11.94 -4.40
CA LYS A 28 -17.98 -11.57 -5.35
C LYS A 28 -17.76 -10.18 -5.97
N MET A 29 -17.07 -9.28 -5.27
CA MET A 29 -16.66 -7.97 -5.80
C MET A 29 -15.40 -8.05 -6.67
N GLY A 30 -14.80 -9.23 -6.83
CA GLY A 30 -13.61 -9.45 -7.64
C GLY A 30 -12.30 -9.18 -6.91
N PHE A 31 -12.33 -9.07 -5.57
CA PHE A 31 -11.14 -8.90 -4.76
C PHE A 31 -10.54 -10.25 -4.34
N LYS A 32 -9.23 -10.26 -4.08
CA LYS A 32 -8.55 -11.42 -3.52
C LYS A 32 -8.56 -11.32 -2.00
N VAL A 33 -8.93 -12.40 -1.32
CA VAL A 33 -8.84 -12.50 0.13
C VAL A 33 -7.82 -13.57 0.48
N MET A 34 -6.93 -13.27 1.43
CA MET A 34 -5.88 -14.19 1.89
C MET A 34 -6.01 -14.43 3.39
N ASN A 35 -5.56 -15.60 3.83
CA ASN A 35 -5.49 -15.91 5.25
C ASN A 35 -4.41 -15.07 5.91
N SER A 36 -4.63 -14.67 7.16
CA SER A 36 -3.58 -14.02 7.93
C SER A 36 -2.53 -15.04 8.38
N PRO A 37 -1.22 -14.77 8.25
CA PRO A 37 -0.59 -13.51 7.81
C PRO A 37 -0.04 -13.52 6.36
N ASP A 38 -0.54 -14.36 5.47
CA ASP A 38 0.08 -14.70 4.17
C ASP A 38 0.30 -13.48 3.24
N ALA A 39 -0.60 -12.49 3.26
CA ALA A 39 -0.50 -11.29 2.43
C ALA A 39 0.66 -10.36 2.85
N ASN A 40 1.19 -10.52 4.07
CA ASN A 40 2.31 -9.72 4.55
C ASN A 40 3.57 -9.95 3.71
N ASP A 41 3.76 -11.16 3.18
CA ASP A 41 4.91 -11.50 2.34
C ASP A 41 4.81 -10.91 0.92
N LEU A 42 3.67 -10.32 0.55
CA LEU A 42 3.45 -9.67 -0.74
C LEU A 42 3.81 -8.18 -0.75
N VAL A 43 4.11 -7.59 0.41
CA VAL A 43 4.47 -6.17 0.50
C VAL A 43 5.84 -5.94 -0.15
N ASP A 44 5.87 -5.07 -1.15
CA ASP A 44 7.07 -4.69 -1.89
C ASP A 44 7.08 -3.20 -2.29
N SER A 45 8.13 -2.77 -3.00
CA SER A 45 8.29 -1.37 -3.43
C SER A 45 7.23 -0.84 -4.40
N THR A 46 6.32 -1.68 -4.92
CA THR A 46 5.21 -1.29 -5.79
C THR A 46 3.87 -1.29 -5.07
N THR A 47 3.85 -1.74 -3.82
CA THR A 47 2.64 -1.95 -3.04
C THR A 47 2.12 -0.65 -2.43
N PHE A 48 0.79 -0.49 -2.41
CA PHE A 48 0.11 0.41 -1.48
C PHE A 48 -0.41 -0.40 -0.29
N LEU A 49 0.20 -0.19 0.89
CA LEU A 49 -0.21 -0.84 2.13
C LEU A 49 -1.13 0.10 2.94
N PHE A 50 -2.38 -0.31 3.08
CA PHE A 50 -3.37 0.37 3.92
C PHE A 50 -3.65 -0.47 5.18
N GLY A 51 -3.07 -0.05 6.30
CA GLY A 51 -3.18 -0.75 7.58
C GLY A 51 -3.39 0.25 8.70
N VAL A 52 -4.59 0.78 8.86
CA VAL A 52 -4.92 1.74 9.92
C VAL A 52 -5.20 0.99 11.23
N HIS A 53 -4.73 1.52 12.36
CA HIS A 53 -5.00 0.99 13.71
C HIS A 53 -4.56 -0.46 13.94
N LEU A 54 -3.55 -0.92 13.20
CA LEU A 54 -2.96 -2.23 13.43
C LEU A 54 -2.06 -2.23 14.66
N TYR A 55 -1.95 -3.39 15.29
CA TYR A 55 -1.01 -3.61 16.37
C TYR A 55 0.44 -3.59 15.87
N ARG A 56 1.36 -3.29 16.79
CA ARG A 56 2.81 -3.16 16.51
C ARG A 56 3.38 -4.36 15.77
N ASP A 57 3.11 -5.56 16.28
CA ASP A 57 3.57 -6.83 15.73
C ASP A 57 3.06 -7.05 14.31
N VAL A 58 1.82 -6.63 14.01
CA VAL A 58 1.27 -6.69 12.66
C VAL A 58 2.05 -5.76 11.71
N TYR A 59 2.35 -4.52 12.11
CA TYR A 59 3.20 -3.64 11.29
C TYR A 59 4.60 -4.23 11.08
N ALA A 60 5.24 -4.73 12.14
CA ALA A 60 6.55 -5.35 12.07
C ALA A 60 6.55 -6.53 11.09
N MET A 61 5.52 -7.39 11.13
CA MET A 61 5.36 -8.51 10.22
C MET A 61 5.14 -8.08 8.77
N SER A 62 4.29 -7.07 8.53
CA SER A 62 3.95 -6.59 7.19
C SER A 62 5.09 -5.84 6.50
N LEU A 63 6.02 -5.26 7.26
CA LEU A 63 7.12 -4.46 6.74
C LEU A 63 8.49 -5.15 6.84
N LYS A 64 8.53 -6.41 7.30
CA LYS A 64 9.79 -7.13 7.59
C LYS A 64 10.68 -7.32 6.34
N ASN A 65 10.08 -7.54 5.18
CA ASN A 65 10.80 -7.95 3.97
C ASN A 65 11.16 -6.74 3.10
N ASN A 66 10.21 -5.86 2.84
CA ASN A 66 10.36 -4.68 2.00
C ASN A 66 9.47 -3.55 2.51
N LEU A 67 9.79 -2.33 2.10
CA LEU A 67 8.94 -1.17 2.32
C LEU A 67 7.98 -0.99 1.13
N PRO A 68 6.74 -0.52 1.36
CA PRO A 68 5.78 -0.20 0.30
C PRO A 68 6.10 1.11 -0.44
N ALA A 69 5.47 1.34 -1.59
CA ALA A 69 5.48 2.64 -2.28
C ALA A 69 4.70 3.69 -1.49
N ILE A 70 3.53 3.28 -0.98
CA ILE A 70 2.67 4.09 -0.13
C ILE A 70 2.32 3.26 1.11
N PHE A 71 2.52 3.85 2.28
CA PHE A 71 2.06 3.28 3.55
C PHE A 71 1.08 4.23 4.23
N VAL A 72 -0.08 3.71 4.62
CA VAL A 72 -1.04 4.41 5.45
C VAL A 72 -1.25 3.61 6.72
N GLY A 73 -0.88 4.22 7.85
CA GLY A 73 -0.93 3.58 9.15
C GLY A 73 -0.42 4.53 10.24
N THR A 74 -0.17 4.00 11.43
CA THR A 74 0.27 4.79 12.59
C THR A 74 1.67 5.35 12.36
N GLY A 75 1.83 6.66 12.53
CA GLY A 75 3.08 7.38 12.29
C GLY A 75 4.20 7.06 13.27
N TRP A 76 5.46 7.21 12.84
CA TRP A 76 6.63 7.03 13.69
C TRP A 76 6.62 7.96 14.90
N ASP A 77 6.14 9.20 14.75
CA ASP A 77 6.01 10.18 15.83
C ASP A 77 5.13 9.69 16.99
N VAL A 78 4.13 8.85 16.68
CA VAL A 78 3.25 8.26 17.69
C VAL A 78 3.98 7.10 18.36
N TRP A 79 4.60 6.23 17.57
CA TRP A 79 5.37 5.10 18.07
C TRP A 79 6.56 5.53 18.93
N SER A 80 7.36 6.51 18.49
CA SER A 80 8.52 7.01 19.22
C SER A 80 8.16 7.62 20.58
N ASN A 81 6.94 8.17 20.70
CA ASN A 81 6.45 8.79 21.93
C ASN A 81 5.77 7.80 22.89
N THR A 82 5.31 6.66 22.38
CA THR A 82 4.63 5.62 23.15
C THR A 82 5.54 4.46 23.55
N MET A 83 6.69 4.33 22.88
CA MET A 83 7.65 3.25 23.14
C MET A 83 8.52 3.53 24.38
N SER A 84 8.28 2.76 25.45
CA SER A 84 9.28 2.58 26.51
C SER A 84 10.42 1.69 25.98
N PRO A 85 11.70 2.09 26.09
CA PRO A 85 12.84 1.29 25.64
C PRO A 85 12.99 -0.05 26.36
N TYR A 86 12.25 -0.28 27.45
CA TYR A 86 12.28 -1.53 28.23
C TYR A 86 11.22 -2.55 27.83
N GLU A 87 10.25 -2.18 26.98
CA GLU A 87 9.09 -3.02 26.68
C GLU A 87 9.18 -3.70 25.31
N PHE A 88 10.16 -3.33 24.47
CA PHE A 88 10.12 -3.68 23.05
C PHE A 88 11.43 -4.23 22.50
N PRO A 89 11.39 -5.28 21.65
CA PRO A 89 12.56 -5.76 20.93
C PRO A 89 13.15 -4.63 20.08
N GLU A 90 14.48 -4.55 20.08
CA GLU A 90 15.22 -3.62 19.24
C GLU A 90 14.92 -3.92 17.77
N GLY A 91 14.42 -2.94 17.02
CA GLY A 91 14.23 -3.02 15.57
C GLY A 91 12.82 -3.35 15.05
N ASP A 92 11.84 -3.67 15.90
CA ASP A 92 10.47 -4.06 15.48
C ASP A 92 9.80 -3.06 14.53
N LEU A 93 10.04 -1.76 14.71
CA LEU A 93 9.45 -0.67 13.92
C LEU A 93 10.48 0.13 13.12
N ASP A 94 11.68 -0.43 12.91
CA ASP A 94 12.74 0.22 12.12
C ASP A 94 12.27 0.57 10.71
N ALA A 95 11.37 -0.24 10.15
CA ALA A 95 10.76 0.03 8.86
C ALA A 95 9.97 1.36 8.84
N ILE A 96 9.16 1.61 9.88
CA ILE A 96 8.38 2.85 9.99
C ILE A 96 9.31 4.04 10.22
N ARG A 97 10.32 3.89 11.10
CA ARG A 97 11.35 4.92 11.29
C ARG A 97 12.06 5.27 9.98
N LYS A 98 12.49 4.27 9.21
CA LYS A 98 13.14 4.47 7.89
C LYS A 98 12.21 5.21 6.92
N MET A 99 10.92 4.88 6.89
CA MET A 99 9.95 5.63 6.08
C MET A 99 9.80 7.06 6.56
N ASP A 100 9.79 7.32 7.87
CA ASP A 100 9.70 8.67 8.43
C ASP A 100 10.91 9.55 8.08
N GLU A 101 12.09 8.94 7.98
CA GLU A 101 13.32 9.63 7.58
C GLU A 101 13.45 9.86 6.06
N SER A 102 12.86 8.99 5.24
CA SER A 102 13.13 8.97 3.78
C SER A 102 11.94 9.28 2.89
N TYR A 103 10.70 9.17 3.38
CA TYR A 103 9.50 9.35 2.55
C TYR A 103 8.92 10.74 2.76
N LYS A 104 8.11 11.17 1.80
CA LYS A 104 7.26 12.33 2.02
C LYS A 104 6.09 11.93 2.92
N LYS A 105 5.97 12.59 4.07
CA LYS A 105 4.90 12.37 5.04
C LYS A 105 3.76 13.37 4.85
N PHE A 106 2.52 12.89 4.97
CA PHE A 106 1.31 13.71 4.98
C PHE A 106 0.42 13.32 6.16
N ALA A 107 -0.36 14.28 6.65
CA ALA A 107 -1.43 13.99 7.58
C ALA A 107 -2.55 13.20 6.88
N PHE A 108 -3.08 12.18 7.55
CA PHE A 108 -4.32 11.54 7.11
C PHE A 108 -5.53 12.33 7.62
N PRO A 109 -6.65 12.44 6.88
CA PRO A 109 -7.84 13.11 7.37
C PRO A 109 -8.40 12.42 8.62
N GLU A 110 -8.38 13.12 9.76
CA GLU A 110 -8.94 12.63 11.02
C GLU A 110 -10.30 13.30 11.31
N GLU A 111 -11.19 12.56 11.95
CA GLU A 111 -12.47 13.12 12.41
C GLU A 111 -12.28 13.82 13.77
N SER A 112 -12.69 15.09 13.85
CA SER A 112 -12.56 15.85 15.09
C SER A 112 -13.47 15.28 16.20
N ASN A 113 -12.89 15.06 17.38
CA ASN A 113 -13.54 14.46 18.56
C ASN A 113 -13.85 12.95 18.48
N SER A 114 -13.17 12.22 17.60
CA SER A 114 -13.28 10.77 17.48
C SER A 114 -11.88 10.12 17.49
N TYR A 115 -11.86 8.78 17.58
CA TYR A 115 -10.64 7.98 17.36
C TYR A 115 -10.55 7.46 15.92
N ILE A 116 -11.51 7.82 15.06
CA ILE A 116 -11.53 7.45 13.65
C ILE A 116 -10.33 8.10 12.95
N PHE A 117 -9.45 7.25 12.44
CA PHE A 117 -8.16 7.60 11.84
C PHE A 117 -7.19 8.40 12.72
N TYR A 118 -7.43 8.50 14.03
CA TYR A 118 -6.50 9.16 14.94
C TYR A 118 -5.08 8.61 14.79
N ALA A 119 -4.08 9.49 14.84
CA ALA A 119 -2.66 9.12 14.78
C ALA A 119 -2.25 8.43 13.46
N THR A 120 -3.00 8.64 12.38
CA THR A 120 -2.72 8.03 11.07
C THR A 120 -1.92 8.97 10.17
N SER A 121 -0.86 8.44 9.58
CA SER A 121 0.01 9.15 8.64
C SER A 121 -0.02 8.47 7.27
N ILE A 122 0.25 9.26 6.23
CA ILE A 122 0.53 8.78 4.88
C ILE A 122 2.03 8.96 4.62
N TYR A 123 2.72 7.88 4.31
CA TYR A 123 4.10 7.90 3.83
C TYR A 123 4.13 7.56 2.35
N TYR A 124 4.73 8.42 1.55
CA TYR A 124 4.86 8.24 0.10
C TYR A 124 6.33 8.25 -0.32
N ARG A 125 6.77 7.14 -0.92
CA ARG A 125 8.07 7.05 -1.58
C ARG A 125 7.98 7.79 -2.90
N GLN A 126 8.64 8.94 -2.99
CA GLN A 126 8.74 9.63 -4.27
C GLN A 126 9.58 8.78 -5.24
N PRO A 127 9.16 8.62 -6.50
CA PRO A 127 9.99 7.94 -7.48
C PRO A 127 11.29 8.72 -7.66
N THR A 128 12.37 8.00 -7.91
CA THR A 128 13.62 8.64 -8.32
C THR A 128 13.47 9.20 -9.74
N VAL A 129 14.27 10.20 -10.11
CA VAL A 129 14.24 10.81 -11.46
C VAL A 129 14.40 9.73 -12.55
N GLU A 130 15.24 8.72 -12.30
CA GLU A 130 15.46 7.58 -13.20
C GLU A 130 14.22 6.67 -13.32
N GLN A 131 13.45 6.48 -12.25
CA GLN A 131 12.18 5.73 -12.28
C GLN A 131 11.07 6.50 -12.99
N GLU A 132 11.00 7.83 -12.82
CA GLU A 132 10.05 8.67 -13.56
C GLU A 132 10.30 8.57 -15.07
N GLU A 133 11.56 8.63 -15.52
CA GLU A 133 11.92 8.50 -16.93
C GLU A 133 11.59 7.11 -17.51
N MET A 134 11.85 6.03 -16.76
CA MET A 134 11.52 4.66 -17.19
C MET A 134 10.02 4.38 -17.26
N ASP A 135 9.22 4.92 -16.33
CA ASP A 135 7.77 4.69 -16.30
C ASP A 135 7.05 5.48 -17.41
N ILE A 136 7.57 6.65 -17.78
CA ILE A 136 7.10 7.41 -18.95
C ILE A 136 7.34 6.61 -20.23
N ASP A 137 8.51 6.00 -20.38
CA ASP A 137 8.87 5.21 -21.56
C ASP A 137 7.99 3.95 -21.68
N LYS A 138 7.78 3.21 -20.58
CA LYS A 138 6.85 2.06 -20.55
C LYS A 138 5.42 2.44 -20.91
N GLY A 139 4.93 3.57 -20.38
CA GLY A 139 3.61 4.08 -20.73
C GLY A 139 3.46 4.43 -22.22
N ALA A 140 4.53 4.93 -22.85
CA ALA A 140 4.56 5.21 -24.29
C ALA A 140 4.59 3.94 -25.14
N VAL A 141 5.36 2.91 -24.72
CA VAL A 141 5.43 1.62 -25.41
C VAL A 141 4.09 0.90 -25.39
N GLN A 142 3.44 0.82 -24.21
CA GLN A 142 2.15 0.15 -24.07
C GLN A 142 1.04 0.85 -24.88
N ALA A 143 1.04 2.19 -24.93
CA ALA A 143 0.09 2.95 -25.74
C ALA A 143 0.26 2.68 -27.25
N ASN A 144 1.49 2.47 -27.72
CA ASN A 144 1.78 2.20 -29.13
C ASN A 144 1.39 0.77 -29.55
N GLU A 145 1.60 -0.22 -28.69
CA GLU A 145 1.16 -1.61 -28.94
C GLU A 145 -0.36 -1.71 -29.05
N GLU A 146 -1.10 -1.05 -28.13
CA GLU A 146 -2.57 -1.05 -28.15
C GLU A 146 -3.16 -0.31 -29.37
N LEU A 147 -2.48 0.74 -29.86
CA LEU A 147 -2.86 1.43 -31.12
C LEU A 147 -2.66 0.53 -32.35
N GLY A 148 -1.59 -0.28 -32.36
CA GLY A 148 -1.32 -1.26 -33.41
C GLY A 148 -2.42 -2.32 -33.49
N ASP A 149 -2.85 -2.85 -32.34
CA ASP A 149 -3.91 -3.85 -32.25
C ASP A 149 -5.28 -3.31 -32.70
N LEU A 150 -5.61 -2.06 -32.34
CA LEU A 150 -6.85 -1.41 -32.75
C LEU A 150 -6.92 -1.15 -34.25
N MET A 151 -5.79 -0.77 -34.87
CA MET A 151 -5.70 -0.56 -36.32
C MET A 151 -5.74 -1.88 -37.10
N GLY A 152 -5.23 -2.97 -36.52
CA GLY A 152 -5.30 -4.32 -37.07
C GLY A 152 -6.72 -4.88 -37.12
N GLN A 153 -7.55 -4.59 -36.11
CA GLN A 153 -8.95 -5.03 -36.06
C GLN A 153 -9.89 -4.27 -37.03
N MET A 154 -9.49 -3.10 -37.53
CA MET A 154 -10.28 -2.33 -38.50
C MET A 154 -10.04 -2.74 -39.98
N HIS A 155 -9.10 -3.65 -40.23
CA HIS A 155 -8.75 -4.13 -41.59
C HIS A 155 -9.24 -5.56 -41.89
N ILE A 156 -10.24 -6.04 -41.14
CA ILE A 156 -10.88 -7.35 -41.36
C ILE A 156 -12.36 -7.16 -41.71
#